data_AF-A0A1V5QC22-F1
#
_entry.id   AF-A0A1V5QC22-F1
#
_cell.length_a   1.000
_cell.length_b   1.000
_cell.length_c   1.000
_cell.angle_alpha   90.00
_cell.angle_beta   90.00
_cell.angle_gamma   90.00
#
_symmetry.space_group_name_H-M   'P 1'
#
loop_
_entity.id
_entity.type
_entity.pdbx_description
1 polymer ?
#
loop_
_entity_poly.entity_id
_entity_poly.type
_entity_poly.pdbx_seq_one_letter_code
_entity_poly.pdbx_strand_id
1 'polypeptide(L)'
;MITSDRLTFDYKQKYALFENNVLVTDPEMQLACDKLLVNFDETGKAKSIKAEGRVTITQEDKTAHAGVATYDMETGKIVLAQKPRVLRGRDMLEGELITYWRDDNRMICQPQARLVIYPEQGGAKDGFLGE
;
A
#
# COMPACT_ATOMS: atom_id res chain seq x y z
N MET A 1 10.49 10.81 2.69
CA MET A 1 10.77 11.04 4.14
C MET A 1 9.99 10.01 4.95
N ILE A 2 10.57 9.48 6.03
CA ILE A 2 9.85 8.60 6.98
C ILE A 2 10.04 9.19 8.38
N THR A 3 8.94 9.35 9.12
CA THR A 3 8.94 9.80 10.52
C THR A 3 8.23 8.76 11.40
N SER A 4 8.69 8.59 12.63
CA SER A 4 8.09 7.71 13.64
C SER A 4 8.56 8.11 15.04
N ASP A 5 7.92 7.58 16.08
CA ASP A 5 8.36 7.81 17.46
C ASP A 5 9.65 7.04 17.79
N ARG A 6 9.81 5.84 17.19
CA ARG A 6 10.99 5.00 17.36
C ARG A 6 11.49 4.43 16.05
N LEU A 7 12.80 4.36 15.90
CA LEU A 7 13.51 3.67 14.84
C LEU A 7 14.52 2.70 15.47
N THR A 8 14.47 1.45 15.07
CA THR A 8 15.50 0.44 15.35
C THR A 8 16.15 0.03 14.03
N PHE A 9 17.47 0.10 13.95
CA PHE A 9 18.21 -0.36 12.78
C PHE A 9 19.15 -1.49 13.19
N ASP A 10 19.04 -2.65 12.54
CA ASP A 10 19.92 -3.78 12.76
C ASP A 10 20.79 -4.01 11.51
N TYR A 11 22.07 -3.70 11.61
CA TYR A 11 23.03 -3.87 10.51
C TYR A 11 23.38 -5.34 10.24
N LYS A 12 23.25 -6.21 11.24
CA LYS A 12 23.55 -7.66 11.07
C LYS A 12 22.42 -8.35 10.34
N GLN A 13 21.18 -8.06 10.75
CA GLN A 13 19.97 -8.60 10.14
C GLN A 13 19.47 -7.79 8.94
N LYS A 14 20.08 -6.61 8.69
CA LYS A 14 19.81 -5.70 7.58
C LYS A 14 18.33 -5.27 7.49
N TYR A 15 17.79 -4.76 8.60
CA TYR A 15 16.44 -4.18 8.61
C TYR A 15 16.36 -2.87 9.39
N ALA A 16 15.38 -2.05 9.04
CA ALA A 16 14.92 -0.89 9.79
C ALA A 16 13.48 -1.10 10.24
N LEU A 17 13.22 -0.90 11.54
CA LEU A 17 11.91 -1.01 12.14
C LEU A 17 11.48 0.34 12.70
N PHE A 18 10.45 0.91 12.12
CA PHE A 18 9.80 2.14 12.56
C PHE A 18 8.54 1.77 13.35
N GLU A 19 8.36 2.40 14.50
CA GLU A 19 7.25 2.07 15.41
C GLU A 19 6.59 3.34 15.94
N ASN A 20 5.26 3.26 16.04
CA ASN A 20 4.31 4.28 16.47
C ASN A 20 4.32 5.54 15.58
N ASN A 21 3.10 5.98 15.21
CA ASN A 21 2.87 7.18 14.41
C ASN A 21 3.75 7.24 13.15
N VAL A 22 3.90 6.10 12.46
CA VAL A 22 4.76 6.04 11.28
C VAL A 22 4.06 6.76 10.13
N LEU A 23 4.76 7.75 9.57
CA LEU A 23 4.32 8.48 8.38
C LEU A 23 5.45 8.47 7.35
N VAL A 24 5.17 7.88 6.21
CA VAL A 24 5.99 7.94 5.00
C VAL A 24 5.38 9.00 4.10
N THR A 25 6.21 9.93 3.63
CA THR A 25 5.86 10.99 2.70
C THR A 25 6.80 10.95 1.52
N ASP A 26 6.26 10.65 0.35
CA ASP A 26 6.88 10.68 -0.95
C ASP A 26 6.14 11.73 -1.82
N PRO A 27 6.76 12.32 -2.87
CA PRO A 27 6.10 13.35 -3.68
C PRO A 27 4.73 12.94 -4.25
N GLU A 28 4.55 11.66 -4.56
CA GLU A 28 3.31 11.14 -5.18
C GLU A 28 2.47 10.29 -4.21
N MET A 29 2.97 9.99 -3.01
CA MET A 29 2.36 9.02 -2.12
C MET A 29 2.58 9.35 -0.64
N GLN A 30 1.56 9.14 0.18
CA GLN A 30 1.67 9.12 1.64
C GLN A 30 1.23 7.77 2.18
N LEU A 31 1.96 7.25 3.17
CA LEU A 31 1.62 6.02 3.89
C LEU A 31 1.68 6.28 5.40
N ALA A 32 0.59 6.02 6.10
CA ALA A 32 0.52 6.05 7.55
C ALA A 32 0.27 4.65 8.12
N CYS A 33 0.97 4.28 9.19
CA CYS A 33 0.77 3.01 9.90
C CYS A 33 1.31 3.04 11.34
N ASP A 34 1.04 1.97 12.09
CA ASP A 34 1.54 1.81 13.46
C ASP A 34 2.97 1.25 13.49
N LYS A 35 3.31 0.37 12.56
CA LYS A 35 4.63 -0.23 12.42
C LYS A 35 5.03 -0.34 10.95
N LEU A 36 6.28 -0.04 10.63
CA LEU A 36 6.87 -0.23 9.31
C LEU A 36 8.19 -0.97 9.44
N LEU A 37 8.29 -2.15 8.84
CA LEU A 37 9.52 -2.92 8.71
C LEU A 37 10.05 -2.79 7.28
N VAL A 38 11.28 -2.34 7.13
CA VAL A 38 12.00 -2.26 5.86
C VAL A 38 13.17 -3.23 5.93
N ASN A 39 13.19 -4.24 5.06
CA ASN A 39 14.33 -5.14 4.90
C ASN A 39 15.20 -4.65 3.77
N PHE A 40 16.52 -4.73 3.94
CA PHE A 40 17.50 -4.31 2.93
C PHE A 40 18.21 -5.52 2.31
N ASP A 41 18.60 -5.39 1.06
CA ASP A 41 19.45 -6.37 0.37
C ASP A 41 20.94 -6.20 0.77
N GLU A 42 21.82 -6.96 0.12
CA GLU A 42 23.25 -6.89 0.38
C GLU A 42 23.91 -5.58 -0.01
N THR A 43 23.30 -4.86 -0.95
CA THR A 43 23.75 -3.55 -1.45
C THR A 43 23.22 -2.38 -0.62
N GLY A 44 22.35 -2.65 0.36
CA GLY A 44 21.71 -1.64 1.19
C GLY A 44 20.46 -1.03 0.57
N LYS A 45 19.95 -1.59 -0.54
CA LYS A 45 18.67 -1.16 -1.13
C LYS A 45 17.51 -1.83 -0.42
N ALA A 46 16.38 -1.14 -0.33
CA ALA A 46 15.17 -1.72 0.23
C ALA A 46 14.71 -2.91 -0.63
N LYS A 47 14.60 -4.09 -0.03
CA LYS A 47 14.14 -5.33 -0.64
C LYS A 47 12.65 -5.52 -0.44
N SER A 48 12.17 -5.30 0.78
CA SER A 48 10.75 -5.40 1.10
C SER A 48 10.34 -4.43 2.19
N ILE A 49 9.09 -4.01 2.13
CA ILE A 49 8.45 -3.13 3.11
C ILE A 49 7.21 -3.84 3.63
N LYS A 50 7.01 -3.83 4.95
CA LYS A 50 5.80 -4.32 5.60
C LYS A 50 5.27 -3.25 6.56
N ALA A 51 4.11 -2.71 6.24
CA ALA A 51 3.35 -1.80 7.09
C ALA A 51 2.26 -2.59 7.83
N GLU A 52 2.11 -2.36 9.12
CA GLU A 52 1.14 -3.04 9.98
C GLU A 52 0.44 -2.03 10.89
N GLY A 53 -0.85 -2.24 11.11
CA GLY A 53 -1.69 -1.43 11.97
C GLY A 53 -2.14 -0.13 11.32
N ARG A 54 -3.46 0.04 11.20
CA ARG A 54 -4.14 1.24 10.66
C ARG A 54 -3.50 1.77 9.37
N VAL A 55 -3.14 0.85 8.47
CA VAL A 55 -2.43 1.20 7.24
C VAL A 55 -3.35 2.05 6.37
N THR A 56 -2.90 3.25 6.04
CA THR A 56 -3.58 4.16 5.11
C THR A 56 -2.59 4.66 4.09
N ILE A 57 -2.84 4.38 2.82
CA ILE A 57 -2.03 4.80 1.68
C ILE A 57 -2.87 5.80 0.89
N THR A 58 -2.33 6.99 0.62
CA THR A 58 -2.97 8.01 -0.20
C THR A 58 -2.07 8.34 -1.38
N GLN A 59 -2.62 8.28 -2.58
CA GLN A 59 -1.95 8.64 -3.84
C GLN A 59 -2.96 9.33 -4.74
N GLU A 60 -2.73 10.60 -5.07
CA GLU A 60 -3.65 11.41 -5.89
C GLU A 60 -5.13 11.33 -5.42
N ASP A 61 -6.00 10.72 -6.22
CA ASP A 61 -7.44 10.52 -5.96
C ASP A 61 -7.75 9.17 -5.30
N LYS A 62 -6.73 8.34 -5.06
CA LYS A 62 -6.84 6.98 -4.50
C LYS A 62 -6.46 6.97 -3.02
N THR A 63 -7.27 6.30 -2.21
CA THR A 63 -6.97 6.02 -0.81
C THR A 63 -7.20 4.54 -0.51
N ALA A 64 -6.16 3.85 -0.05
CA ALA A 64 -6.23 2.46 0.37
C ALA A 64 -6.10 2.34 1.89
N HIS A 65 -6.97 1.54 2.50
CA HIS A 65 -6.94 1.19 3.90
C HIS A 65 -6.74 -0.31 4.06
N ALA A 66 -5.93 -0.73 5.02
CA ALA A 66 -5.70 -2.14 5.34
C ALA A 66 -5.20 -2.30 6.78
N GLY A 67 -5.27 -3.52 7.32
CA GLY A 67 -4.55 -3.85 8.55
C GLY A 67 -3.07 -4.11 8.31
N VAL A 68 -2.72 -4.67 7.14
CA VAL A 68 -1.34 -4.94 6.72
C VAL A 68 -1.18 -4.59 5.24
N ALA A 69 -0.05 -3.97 4.90
CA ALA A 69 0.42 -3.83 3.53
C ALA A 69 1.85 -4.34 3.40
N THR A 70 2.12 -5.20 2.43
CA THR A 70 3.48 -5.63 2.09
C THR A 70 3.83 -5.20 0.68
N TYR A 71 5.02 -4.68 0.47
CA TYR A 71 5.57 -4.35 -0.83
C TYR A 71 6.90 -5.09 -1.02
N ASP A 72 6.96 -5.91 -2.06
CA ASP A 72 8.17 -6.56 -2.53
C ASP A 72 8.75 -5.73 -3.69
N MET A 73 9.93 -5.16 -3.47
CA MET A 73 10.58 -4.25 -4.42
C MET A 73 11.18 -4.98 -5.63
N GLU A 74 11.49 -6.26 -5.48
CA GLU A 74 12.09 -7.10 -6.52
C GLU A 74 11.05 -7.49 -7.57
N THR A 75 9.83 -7.78 -7.13
CA THR A 75 8.73 -8.24 -7.99
C THR A 75 7.69 -7.17 -8.33
N GLY A 76 7.82 -5.96 -7.75
CA GLY A 76 6.82 -4.91 -7.90
C GLY A 76 5.47 -5.24 -7.24
N LYS A 77 5.41 -6.28 -6.39
CA LYS A 77 4.17 -6.84 -5.84
C LYS A 77 3.78 -6.17 -4.52
N ILE A 78 2.62 -5.55 -4.51
CA ILE A 78 1.98 -4.95 -3.33
C ILE A 78 0.81 -5.83 -2.91
N VAL A 79 0.69 -6.12 -1.63
CA VAL A 79 -0.41 -6.92 -1.07
C VAL A 79 -1.00 -6.18 0.12
N LEU A 80 -2.30 -5.88 0.06
CA LEU A 80 -3.10 -5.34 1.14
C LEU A 80 -3.95 -6.46 1.74
N ALA A 81 -3.91 -6.60 3.06
CA ALA A 81 -4.58 -7.65 3.80
C ALA A 81 -5.27 -7.11 5.05
N GLN A 82 -6.10 -7.95 5.68
CA GLN A 82 -6.88 -7.62 6.87
C GLN A 82 -7.88 -6.48 6.61
N LYS A 83 -8.99 -6.82 5.94
CA LYS A 83 -10.05 -5.90 5.52
C LYS A 83 -9.53 -4.76 4.61
N PRO A 84 -8.81 -5.09 3.52
CA PRO A 84 -8.36 -4.09 2.58
C PRO A 84 -9.54 -3.42 1.86
N ARG A 85 -9.45 -2.09 1.70
CA ARG A 85 -10.42 -1.28 1.00
C ARG A 85 -9.71 -0.17 0.23
N VAL A 86 -9.96 -0.07 -1.05
CA VAL A 86 -9.43 0.99 -1.92
C VAL A 86 -10.58 1.87 -2.37
N LEU A 87 -10.39 3.17 -2.26
CA LEU A 87 -11.34 4.22 -2.64
C LEU A 87 -10.72 5.04 -3.76
N ARG A 88 -11.49 5.35 -4.80
CA ARG A 88 -11.10 6.27 -5.88
C ARG A 88 -12.28 7.21 -6.14
N GLY A 89 -12.21 8.45 -5.65
CA GLY A 89 -13.36 9.35 -5.69
C GLY A 89 -14.59 8.74 -4.99
N ARG A 90 -15.61 8.35 -5.77
CA ARG A 90 -16.81 7.65 -5.27
C ARG A 90 -16.72 6.13 -5.37
N ASP A 91 -15.80 5.63 -6.19
CA ASP A 91 -15.64 4.20 -6.44
C ASP A 91 -14.95 3.52 -5.27
N MET A 92 -15.26 2.24 -5.08
CA MET A 92 -14.79 1.46 -3.95
C MET A 92 -14.56 0.01 -4.32
N LEU A 93 -13.38 -0.49 -3.97
CA LEU A 93 -13.01 -1.89 -4.05
C LEU A 93 -12.73 -2.42 -2.65
N GLU A 94 -13.40 -3.49 -2.25
CA GLU A 94 -13.17 -4.19 -0.98
C GLU A 94 -13.04 -5.70 -1.21
N GLY A 95 -12.37 -6.37 -0.28
CA GLY A 95 -12.23 -7.83 -0.25
C GLY A 95 -11.41 -8.27 0.95
N GLU A 96 -10.94 -9.51 0.96
CA GLU A 96 -10.07 -10.02 2.04
C GLU A 96 -8.57 -9.81 1.76
N LEU A 97 -8.17 -9.86 0.49
CA LEU A 97 -6.81 -9.66 0.00
C LEU A 97 -6.86 -8.88 -1.32
N ILE A 98 -6.11 -7.78 -1.42
CA ILE A 98 -5.92 -7.04 -2.68
C ILE A 98 -4.44 -7.14 -3.03
N THR A 99 -4.12 -7.73 -4.17
CA THR A 99 -2.76 -7.78 -4.70
C THR A 99 -2.67 -6.89 -5.94
N TYR A 100 -1.67 -6.04 -5.98
CA TYR A 100 -1.35 -5.16 -7.10
C TYR A 100 0.10 -5.42 -7.55
N TRP A 101 0.31 -5.55 -8.85
CA TRP A 101 1.63 -5.63 -9.46
C TRP A 101 1.85 -4.33 -10.22
N ARG A 102 2.80 -3.53 -9.74
CA ARG A 102 3.10 -2.21 -10.30
C ARG A 102 3.59 -2.31 -11.74
N ASP A 103 4.47 -3.27 -12.01
CA ASP A 103 5.12 -3.40 -13.32
C ASP A 103 4.18 -3.94 -14.41
N ASP A 104 3.18 -4.74 -14.01
CA ASP A 104 2.19 -5.34 -14.91
C ASP A 104 0.90 -4.51 -15.00
N ASN A 105 0.81 -3.41 -14.25
CA ASN A 105 -0.42 -2.68 -13.95
C ASN A 105 -1.64 -3.59 -13.69
N ARG A 106 -1.42 -4.67 -12.94
CA ARG A 106 -2.42 -5.73 -12.71
C ARG A 106 -2.90 -5.72 -11.26
N MET A 107 -4.19 -5.86 -11.05
CA MET A 107 -4.79 -5.99 -9.71
C MET A 107 -5.66 -7.24 -9.60
N ILE A 108 -5.61 -7.92 -8.46
CA ILE A 108 -6.49 -9.04 -8.10
C ILE A 108 -7.02 -8.80 -6.69
N CYS A 109 -8.34 -8.82 -6.53
CA CYS A 109 -9.01 -8.78 -5.24
C CYS A 109 -9.69 -10.13 -4.98
N GLN A 110 -9.41 -10.78 -3.85
CA GLN A 110 -9.97 -12.09 -3.50
C GLN A 110 -9.75 -12.46 -2.03
N PRO A 111 -10.51 -13.43 -1.48
CA PRO A 111 -11.90 -13.73 -1.83
C PRO A 111 -12.84 -12.56 -1.48
N GLN A 112 -14.14 -12.74 -1.75
CA GLN A 112 -15.20 -11.77 -1.43
C GLN A 112 -14.96 -10.38 -2.05
N ALA A 113 -14.47 -10.35 -3.29
CA ALA A 113 -14.25 -9.10 -4.00
C ALA A 113 -15.58 -8.40 -4.29
N ARG A 114 -15.67 -7.14 -3.86
CA ARG A 114 -16.82 -6.28 -4.14
C ARG A 114 -16.33 -4.95 -4.66
N LEU A 115 -16.79 -4.63 -5.87
CA LEU A 115 -16.50 -3.39 -6.57
C LEU A 115 -17.80 -2.61 -6.72
N VAL A 116 -17.81 -1.37 -6.24
CA VAL A 116 -18.90 -0.41 -6.41
C VAL A 116 -18.37 0.74 -7.26
N ILE A 117 -18.93 0.91 -8.44
CA ILE A 117 -18.61 2.01 -9.35
C ILE A 117 -19.83 2.92 -9.44
N TYR A 118 -19.64 4.20 -9.23
CA TYR A 118 -20.69 5.19 -9.43
C TYR A 118 -20.50 5.84 -10.80
N PRO A 119 -21.39 5.60 -11.77
CA PRO A 119 -21.32 6.29 -13.05
C PRO A 119 -21.53 7.79 -12.83
N GLU A 120 -20.56 8.60 -13.22
CA GLU A 120 -20.76 10.04 -13.40
C GLU A 120 -21.86 10.23 -14.46
N GLN A 121 -22.84 11.12 -14.22
CA GLN A 121 -23.74 11.55 -15.27
C GLN A 121 -22.96 12.36 -16.31
N GLY A 122 -22.40 11.66 -17.29
CA GLY A 122 -21.75 12.26 -18.47
C GLY A 122 -20.29 11.87 -18.62
N GLY A 123 -20.01 10.90 -19.49
CA GLY A 123 -18.68 10.67 -20.07
C GLY A 123 -17.84 9.63 -19.34
N ALA A 124 -17.90 8.38 -19.81
CA ALA A 124 -16.97 7.34 -19.43
C ALA A 124 -15.53 7.71 -19.82
N LYS A 125 -14.59 7.59 -18.88
CA LYS A 125 -13.39 6.74 -18.93
C LYS A 125 -12.42 7.15 -17.83
N ASP A 126 -12.57 6.52 -16.66
CA ASP A 126 -11.48 6.24 -15.72
C ASP A 126 -11.98 5.40 -14.53
N GLY A 127 -12.55 4.23 -14.83
CA GLY A 127 -12.81 3.24 -13.78
C GLY A 127 -11.49 2.77 -13.16
N PHE A 128 -11.56 1.93 -12.12
CA PHE A 128 -10.43 1.19 -11.52
C PHE A 128 -9.54 0.38 -12.51
N LEU A 129 -9.84 0.44 -13.81
CA LEU A 129 -9.22 -0.28 -14.92
C LEU A 129 -8.56 0.68 -15.95
N GLY A 130 -8.32 1.95 -15.61
CA GLY A 130 -7.67 2.94 -16.50
C GLY A 130 -6.14 2.97 -16.35
N GLU A 131 -5.47 2.98 -17.52
CA GLU A 131 -4.03 2.88 -17.90
C GLU A 131 -2.91 3.14 -16.89
#